data_AF-A0A938CBT3-F1
#
_entry.id   AF-A0A938CBT3-F1
#
_cell.length_a   1.000
_cell.length_b   1.000
_cell.length_c   1.000
_cell.angle_alpha   90.00
_cell.angle_beta   90.00
_cell.angle_gamma   90.00
#
_symmetry.space_group_name_H-M   'P 1'
#
loop_
_entity.id
_entity.type
_entity.pdbx_description
1 polymer ?
#
loop_
_entity_poly.entity_id
_entity_poly.type
_entity_poly.pdbx_seq_one_letter_code
_entity_poly.pdbx_strand_id
1 'polypeptide(L)'
;MAQSANRSFRYLLGLFGLLVLAGTRPAAAELQLLALVATDGAVALACERGQCAADFSAFCLQAERRAPEPGETYRLLGGESVRLTGVTADGGLLSLPAADLLRVNVLRTHVSVRLAVPEERVRALGVVRLEVEVGEDATLLPLADDRAPHAGAPADGLRQAGARLVDRNREVMAAARLTQRLINALPEGRETAAQRDRVWQAAAAPFAGASQDAGAELARRTHDRCRDASAAGLFAGMRSCLESLHDAMLGDLNKAYWDALKTGS
;
A
#
# COMPACT_ATOMS: atom_id res chain seq x y z
N MET A 1 -51.92 -28.80 73.05
CA MET A 1 -52.55 -30.12 72.79
C MET A 1 -52.98 -30.18 71.33
N ALA A 2 -52.92 -31.39 70.75
CA ALA A 2 -53.41 -31.81 69.44
C ALA A 2 -52.51 -31.55 68.20
N GLN A 3 -51.78 -32.61 67.88
CA GLN A 3 -51.28 -33.02 66.57
C GLN A 3 -52.34 -32.94 65.46
N SER A 4 -51.92 -32.60 64.25
CA SER A 4 -52.27 -33.42 63.08
C SER A 4 -51.26 -33.21 61.95
N ALA A 5 -50.53 -34.28 61.65
CA ALA A 5 -49.75 -34.46 60.44
C ALA A 5 -50.67 -34.43 59.19
N ASN A 6 -50.15 -34.05 58.02
CA ASN A 6 -49.74 -35.02 56.99
C ASN A 6 -49.32 -34.36 55.66
N ARG A 7 -48.25 -34.94 55.09
CA ARG A 7 -48.06 -35.25 53.65
C ARG A 7 -48.00 -34.11 52.64
N SER A 8 -46.84 -33.96 52.01
CA SER A 8 -46.58 -34.55 50.67
C SER A 8 -45.38 -33.88 49.97
N PHE A 9 -44.42 -34.72 49.58
CA PHE A 9 -43.96 -34.83 48.18
C PHE A 9 -43.27 -33.60 47.55
N ARG A 10 -41.93 -33.64 47.46
CA ARG A 10 -41.19 -33.76 46.17
C ARG A 10 -39.69 -33.60 46.34
N TYR A 11 -38.97 -34.53 45.74
CA TYR A 11 -37.53 -34.60 45.56
C TYR A 11 -37.00 -33.35 44.85
N LEU A 12 -36.06 -32.64 45.46
CA LEU A 12 -35.21 -31.64 44.79
C LEU A 12 -34.03 -32.38 44.15
N LEU A 13 -34.22 -32.82 42.90
CA LEU A 13 -33.11 -33.14 41.99
C LEU A 13 -32.50 -31.81 41.52
N GLY A 14 -31.39 -31.42 42.13
CA GLY A 14 -30.55 -30.32 41.64
C GLY A 14 -29.75 -30.79 40.43
N LEU A 15 -30.20 -30.45 39.22
CA LEU A 15 -29.47 -30.70 37.98
C LEU A 15 -28.91 -29.38 37.42
N PHE A 16 -27.58 -29.33 37.38
CA PHE A 16 -26.68 -28.56 36.50
C PHE A 16 -27.30 -27.56 35.52
N GLY A 17 -26.92 -26.28 35.69
CA GLY A 17 -26.92 -25.28 34.63
C GLY A 17 -25.52 -24.69 34.49
N LEU A 18 -24.58 -25.44 33.90
CA LEU A 18 -23.27 -24.91 33.53
C LEU A 18 -23.48 -24.00 32.32
N LEU A 19 -23.48 -22.68 32.55
CA LEU A 19 -23.57 -21.67 31.52
C LEU A 19 -22.30 -21.74 30.65
N VAL A 20 -22.36 -22.42 29.51
CA VAL A 20 -21.31 -22.38 28.50
C VAL A 20 -21.33 -20.98 27.89
N LEU A 21 -20.45 -20.11 28.40
CA LEU A 21 -20.04 -18.88 27.70
C LEU A 21 -19.39 -19.31 26.39
N ALA A 22 -20.20 -19.45 25.34
CA ALA A 22 -19.70 -19.55 23.98
C ALA A 22 -18.98 -18.22 23.70
N GLY A 23 -17.66 -18.24 23.84
CA GLY A 23 -16.80 -17.12 23.49
C GLY A 23 -16.99 -16.82 22.01
N THR A 24 -17.77 -15.79 21.70
CA THR A 24 -17.74 -15.16 20.38
C THR A 24 -16.33 -14.61 20.22
N ARG A 25 -15.45 -15.38 19.55
CA ARG A 25 -14.19 -14.81 19.07
C ARG A 25 -14.57 -13.59 18.22
N PRO A 26 -14.02 -12.40 18.48
CA PRO A 26 -14.28 -11.27 17.62
C PRO A 26 -13.94 -11.72 16.20
N ALA A 27 -14.89 -11.52 15.27
CA ALA A 27 -14.62 -11.71 13.86
C ALA A 27 -13.41 -10.83 13.54
N ALA A 28 -12.28 -11.44 13.18
CA ALA A 28 -11.11 -10.69 12.75
C ALA A 28 -11.57 -9.82 11.57
N ALA A 29 -11.49 -8.51 11.72
CA ALA A 29 -11.85 -7.59 10.65
C ALA A 29 -10.97 -7.93 9.44
N GLU A 30 -11.63 -8.40 8.38
CA GLU A 30 -10.98 -8.88 7.16
C GLU A 30 -10.21 -7.73 6.51
N LEU A 31 -8.99 -8.01 6.07
CA LEU A 31 -8.13 -6.97 5.47
C LEU A 31 -8.76 -6.41 4.18
N GLN A 32 -8.55 -5.11 3.96
CA GLN A 32 -9.06 -4.43 2.77
C GLN A 32 -8.22 -4.78 1.54
N LEU A 33 -8.86 -4.81 0.38
CA LEU A 33 -8.20 -4.73 -0.92
C LEU A 33 -7.55 -3.35 -1.07
N LEU A 34 -6.36 -3.32 -1.67
CA LEU A 34 -5.67 -2.08 -2.01
C LEU A 34 -5.70 -1.87 -3.52
N ALA A 35 -5.95 -0.65 -3.96
CA ALA A 35 -5.63 -0.23 -5.31
C ALA A 35 -4.17 0.22 -5.35
N LEU A 36 -3.40 -0.32 -6.30
CA LEU A 36 -2.07 0.19 -6.61
C LEU A 36 -2.24 1.37 -7.58
N VAL A 37 -1.56 2.48 -7.28
CA VAL A 37 -1.63 3.68 -8.09
C VAL A 37 -0.79 3.49 -9.34
N ALA A 38 -1.36 3.82 -10.49
CA ALA A 38 -0.66 3.79 -11.77
C ALA A 38 0.58 4.70 -11.76
N THR A 39 1.67 4.23 -12.33
CA THR A 39 2.94 4.98 -12.43
C THR A 39 3.01 5.72 -13.75
N ASP A 40 3.61 6.92 -13.76
CA ASP A 40 3.88 7.67 -14.99
C ASP A 40 5.15 7.11 -15.69
N GLY A 41 5.08 5.86 -16.17
CA GLY A 41 6.19 5.10 -16.74
C GLY A 41 6.99 4.27 -15.73
N ALA A 42 7.99 3.54 -16.21
CA ALA A 42 8.76 2.58 -15.43
C ALA A 42 9.44 3.17 -14.18
N VAL A 43 9.44 2.39 -13.10
CA VAL A 43 10.14 2.63 -11.83
C VAL A 43 11.19 1.56 -11.65
N ALA A 44 12.46 1.97 -11.59
CA ALA A 44 13.57 1.05 -11.36
C ALA A 44 13.60 0.57 -9.90
N LEU A 45 13.86 -0.72 -9.70
CA LEU A 45 14.07 -1.30 -8.39
C LEU A 45 15.53 -1.16 -7.97
N ALA A 46 15.78 -0.58 -6.80
CA ALA A 46 17.13 -0.45 -6.24
C ALA A 46 17.51 -1.75 -5.53
N CYS A 47 18.64 -2.34 -5.90
CA CYS A 47 19.15 -3.58 -5.32
C CYS A 47 20.09 -3.27 -4.15
N GLU A 48 19.60 -3.53 -2.94
CA GLU A 48 20.36 -3.37 -1.71
C GLU A 48 19.94 -4.43 -0.68
N ARG A 49 20.90 -4.88 0.15
CA ARG A 49 20.66 -5.79 1.28
C ARG A 49 19.94 -7.10 0.89
N GLY A 50 20.21 -7.63 -0.31
CA GLY A 50 19.71 -8.94 -0.75
C GLY A 50 18.36 -8.89 -1.47
N GLN A 51 17.82 -7.71 -1.77
CA GLN A 51 16.60 -7.53 -2.55
C GLN A 51 16.68 -6.30 -3.46
N CYS A 52 16.03 -6.40 -4.61
CA CYS A 52 15.76 -5.28 -5.49
C CYS A 52 14.34 -4.78 -5.23
N ALA A 53 14.20 -3.55 -4.72
CA ALA A 53 12.92 -3.03 -4.29
C ALA A 53 12.71 -1.54 -4.61
N ALA A 54 11.44 -1.14 -4.63
CA ALA A 54 11.02 0.26 -4.64
C ALA A 54 9.67 0.40 -3.94
N ASP A 55 9.35 1.62 -3.52
CA ASP A 55 8.09 1.96 -2.86
C ASP A 55 7.08 2.44 -3.92
N PHE A 56 5.83 2.06 -3.75
CA PHE A 56 4.72 2.38 -4.64
C PHE A 56 3.53 2.90 -3.83
N SER A 57 2.82 3.84 -4.42
CA SER A 57 1.62 4.43 -3.86
C SER A 57 0.44 3.45 -3.95
N ALA A 58 -0.38 3.39 -2.91
CA ALA A 58 -1.60 2.60 -2.85
C ALA A 58 -2.73 3.37 -2.15
N PHE A 59 -3.95 2.85 -2.21
CA PHE A 59 -5.07 3.34 -1.38
C PHE A 59 -6.08 2.23 -1.11
N CYS A 60 -6.90 2.38 -0.07
CA CYS A 60 -7.83 1.35 0.37
C CYS A 60 -9.18 1.43 -0.34
N LEU A 61 -9.68 0.29 -0.81
CA LEU A 61 -10.91 0.25 -1.58
C LEU A 61 -12.20 0.16 -0.73
N GLN A 62 -12.12 -0.30 0.51
CA GLN A 62 -13.28 -0.81 1.28
C GLN A 62 -13.39 -0.19 2.68
N ALA A 63 -13.87 1.04 2.81
CA ALA A 63 -13.86 1.86 4.04
C ALA A 63 -14.27 1.16 5.35
N GLU A 64 -15.15 0.15 5.28
CA GLU A 64 -15.67 -0.63 6.41
C GLU A 64 -14.71 -1.70 6.96
N ARG A 65 -13.64 -2.01 6.22
CA ARG A 65 -12.65 -3.03 6.58
C ARG A 65 -11.48 -2.45 7.36
N ARG A 66 -10.67 -3.33 7.96
CA ARG A 66 -9.46 -2.91 8.68
C ARG A 66 -8.38 -2.52 7.69
N ALA A 67 -7.89 -1.28 7.78
CA ALA A 67 -6.71 -0.85 7.04
C ALA A 67 -5.49 -1.70 7.39
N PRO A 68 -4.64 -2.03 6.40
CA PRO A 68 -3.48 -2.83 6.68
C PRO A 68 -2.46 -2.12 7.56
N GLU A 69 -1.70 -2.94 8.29
CA GLU A 69 -0.57 -2.50 9.11
C GLU A 69 0.76 -2.75 8.38
N PRO A 70 1.82 -2.00 8.70
CA PRO A 70 3.16 -2.27 8.19
C PRO A 70 3.59 -3.74 8.33
N GLY A 71 4.18 -4.29 7.28
CA GLY A 71 4.64 -5.67 7.19
C GLY A 71 3.60 -6.65 6.64
N GLU A 72 2.32 -6.30 6.60
CA GLU A 72 1.31 -7.16 6.01
C GLU A 72 1.58 -7.44 4.53
N THR A 73 1.36 -8.68 4.12
CA THR A 73 1.75 -9.15 2.77
C THR A 73 0.52 -9.26 1.88
N TYR A 74 0.72 -8.88 0.63
CA TYR A 74 -0.30 -8.86 -0.41
C TYR A 74 0.20 -9.59 -1.66
N ARG A 75 -0.72 -9.89 -2.57
CA ARG A 75 -0.45 -10.38 -3.93
C ARG A 75 -1.19 -9.55 -4.95
N LEU A 76 -0.68 -9.51 -6.18
CA LEU A 76 -1.35 -8.89 -7.32
C LEU A 76 -2.64 -9.66 -7.66
N LEU A 77 -3.75 -8.95 -7.81
CA LEU A 77 -4.99 -9.44 -8.41
C LEU A 77 -4.94 -9.18 -9.91
N GLY A 78 -4.75 -10.24 -10.72
CA GLY A 78 -4.60 -10.10 -12.17
C GLY A 78 -3.23 -9.51 -12.53
N GLY A 79 -2.36 -10.30 -13.14
CA GLY A 79 -0.97 -9.91 -13.42
C GLY A 79 -0.78 -8.96 -14.61
N GLU A 80 -1.87 -8.59 -15.31
CA GLU A 80 -1.77 -7.84 -16.58
C GLU A 80 -1.59 -6.32 -16.37
N SER A 81 -2.13 -5.77 -15.28
CA SER A 81 -2.01 -4.35 -14.94
C SER A 81 -0.68 -3.98 -14.27
N VAL A 82 0.24 -4.94 -14.07
CA VAL A 82 1.58 -4.66 -13.52
C VAL A 82 2.62 -5.36 -14.39
N ARG A 83 3.45 -4.55 -15.05
CA ARG A 83 4.53 -5.05 -15.92
C ARG A 83 5.83 -5.06 -15.14
N LEU A 84 6.44 -6.24 -15.03
CA LEU A 84 7.81 -6.40 -14.57
C LEU A 84 8.72 -6.63 -15.77
N THR A 85 9.69 -5.74 -15.96
CA THR A 85 10.68 -5.81 -17.03
C THR A 85 12.07 -6.01 -16.43
N GLY A 86 12.79 -7.01 -16.91
CA GLY A 86 14.21 -7.20 -16.60
C GLY A 86 15.08 -6.68 -17.74
N VAL A 87 16.19 -6.04 -17.39
CA VAL A 87 17.19 -5.55 -18.34
C VAL A 87 18.44 -6.42 -18.19
N THR A 88 18.88 -7.04 -19.27
CA THR A 88 20.09 -7.87 -19.31
C THR A 88 21.35 -7.01 -19.45
N ALA A 89 22.53 -7.61 -19.22
CA ALA A 89 23.81 -6.89 -19.25
C ALA A 89 24.15 -6.28 -20.62
N ASP A 90 23.63 -6.89 -21.70
CA ASP A 90 23.74 -6.41 -23.09
C ASP A 90 22.65 -5.38 -23.45
N GLY A 91 21.79 -5.00 -22.51
CA GLY A 91 20.71 -4.03 -22.70
C GLY A 91 19.40 -4.61 -23.26
N GLY A 92 19.32 -5.94 -23.44
CA GLY A 92 18.09 -6.63 -23.81
C GLY A 92 16.98 -6.47 -22.75
N LEU A 93 15.73 -6.53 -23.19
CA LEU A 93 14.55 -6.43 -22.33
C LEU A 93 13.83 -7.77 -22.25
N LEU A 94 13.52 -8.21 -21.03
CA LEU A 94 12.77 -9.43 -20.74
C LEU A 94 11.47 -9.07 -20.01
N SER A 95 10.34 -9.51 -20.54
CA SER A 95 9.08 -9.46 -19.79
C SER A 95 9.05 -10.62 -18.79
N LEU A 96 8.79 -10.30 -17.51
CA LEU A 96 8.83 -11.23 -16.41
C LEU A 96 7.45 -11.38 -15.77
N PRO A 97 7.09 -12.57 -15.24
CA PRO A 97 5.80 -12.80 -14.60
C PRO A 97 5.74 -12.05 -13.26
N ALA A 98 5.15 -10.85 -13.26
CA ALA A 98 5.11 -9.95 -12.10
C ALA A 98 4.47 -10.61 -10.87
N ALA A 99 3.33 -11.30 -11.05
CA ALA A 99 2.58 -11.94 -9.96
C ALA A 99 3.35 -13.07 -9.25
N ASP A 100 4.28 -13.73 -9.94
CA ASP A 100 5.07 -14.85 -9.39
C ASP A 100 6.38 -14.39 -8.74
N LEU A 101 6.88 -13.22 -9.12
CA LEU A 101 8.21 -12.74 -8.73
C LEU A 101 8.16 -11.61 -7.71
N LEU A 102 7.15 -10.74 -7.78
CA LEU A 102 7.04 -9.59 -6.88
C LEU A 102 6.46 -10.01 -5.53
N ARG A 103 7.19 -9.68 -4.47
CA ARG A 103 6.68 -9.65 -3.11
C ARG A 103 6.10 -8.27 -2.84
N VAL A 104 4.88 -8.23 -2.31
CA VAL A 104 4.21 -6.99 -1.96
C VAL A 104 4.02 -6.92 -0.46
N ASN A 105 4.63 -5.93 0.17
CA ASN A 105 4.51 -5.69 1.61
C ASN A 105 4.05 -4.28 1.87
N VAL A 106 3.17 -4.10 2.84
CA VAL A 106 2.75 -2.79 3.30
C VAL A 106 3.92 -2.15 4.07
N LEU A 107 4.25 -0.90 3.75
CA LEU A 107 5.35 -0.18 4.40
C LEU A 107 4.85 0.76 5.48
N ARG A 108 3.96 1.68 5.09
CA ARG A 108 3.51 2.78 5.93
C ARG A 108 2.01 2.96 5.75
N THR A 109 1.26 2.70 6.82
CA THR A 109 -0.20 2.72 6.81
C THR A 109 -0.75 1.85 5.67
N HIS A 110 -1.65 2.36 4.84
CA HIS A 110 -2.20 1.68 3.67
C HIS A 110 -1.88 2.37 2.34
N VAL A 111 -1.15 3.48 2.38
CA VAL A 111 -0.91 4.33 1.21
C VAL A 111 0.44 4.08 0.53
N SER A 112 1.28 3.22 1.12
CA SER A 112 2.58 2.87 0.58
C SER A 112 2.86 1.38 0.74
N VAL A 113 3.21 0.75 -0.37
CA VAL A 113 3.63 -0.65 -0.44
C VAL A 113 5.03 -0.76 -1.04
N ARG A 114 5.77 -1.79 -0.64
CA ARG A 114 7.04 -2.17 -1.25
C ARG A 114 6.81 -3.31 -2.21
N LEU A 115 7.30 -3.14 -3.43
CA LEU A 115 7.43 -4.22 -4.39
C LEU A 115 8.89 -4.64 -4.42
N ALA A 116 9.17 -5.92 -4.17
CA ALA A 116 10.53 -6.44 -4.04
C ALA A 116 10.72 -7.78 -4.76
N VAL A 117 11.91 -7.98 -5.29
CA VAL A 117 12.41 -9.27 -5.81
C VAL A 117 13.71 -9.62 -5.10
N PRO A 118 13.88 -10.84 -4.54
CA PRO A 118 15.15 -11.25 -3.96
C PRO A 118 16.29 -11.17 -4.98
N GLU A 119 17.45 -10.63 -4.59
CA GLU A 119 18.60 -10.46 -5.50
C GLU A 119 19.09 -11.79 -6.08
N GLU A 120 18.99 -12.88 -5.33
CA GLU A 120 19.28 -14.23 -5.84
C GLU A 120 18.43 -14.57 -7.06
N ARG A 121 17.14 -14.21 -7.02
CA ARG A 121 16.23 -14.44 -8.14
C ARG A 121 16.58 -13.54 -9.33
N VAL A 122 16.97 -12.30 -9.08
CA VAL A 122 17.45 -11.37 -10.12
C VAL A 122 18.67 -11.95 -10.85
N ARG A 123 19.65 -12.47 -10.10
CA ARG A 123 20.84 -13.15 -10.67
C ARG A 123 20.46 -14.40 -11.46
N ALA A 124 19.55 -15.23 -10.93
CA ALA A 124 19.09 -16.45 -11.60
C ALA A 124 18.34 -16.16 -12.92
N LEU A 125 17.70 -15.00 -13.03
CA LEU A 125 17.03 -14.53 -14.25
C LEU A 125 18.01 -13.94 -15.28
N GLY A 126 19.29 -13.75 -14.94
CA GLY A 126 20.30 -13.20 -15.84
C GLY A 126 20.13 -11.70 -16.14
N VAL A 127 19.39 -10.97 -15.30
CA VAL A 127 19.13 -9.54 -15.47
C VAL A 127 19.96 -8.71 -14.49
N VAL A 128 20.36 -7.52 -14.89
CA VAL A 128 21.17 -6.58 -14.08
C VAL A 128 20.34 -5.44 -13.49
N ARG A 129 19.13 -5.23 -14.00
CA ARG A 129 18.20 -4.21 -13.52
C ARG A 129 16.76 -4.70 -13.69
N LEU A 130 15.90 -4.33 -12.74
CA LEU A 130 14.47 -4.56 -12.80
C LEU A 130 13.74 -3.24 -12.83
N GLU A 131 12.67 -3.20 -13.60
CA GLU A 131 11.76 -2.07 -13.72
C GLU A 131 10.32 -2.56 -13.55
N VAL A 132 9.53 -1.81 -12.80
CA VAL A 132 8.09 -2.06 -12.62
C VAL A 132 7.32 -0.88 -13.17
N GLU A 133 6.31 -1.18 -13.98
CA GLU A 133 5.31 -0.23 -14.42
C GLU A 133 3.95 -0.71 -13.92
N VAL A 134 3.24 0.16 -13.21
CA VAL A 134 1.89 -0.09 -12.72
C VAL A 134 0.93 0.62 -13.67
N GLY A 135 0.07 -0.16 -14.32
CA GLY A 135 -1.03 0.32 -15.13
C GLY A 135 -2.27 0.66 -14.32
N GLU A 136 -3.31 1.10 -15.03
CA GLU A 136 -4.62 1.33 -14.43
C GLU A 136 -5.21 0.01 -13.90
N ASP A 137 -6.11 0.12 -12.92
CA ASP A 137 -6.87 -0.99 -12.34
C ASP A 137 -6.08 -2.06 -11.56
N ALA A 138 -4.76 -1.88 -11.38
CA ALA A 138 -3.96 -2.76 -10.53
C ALA A 138 -4.52 -2.80 -9.10
N THR A 139 -4.80 -4.01 -8.62
CA THR A 139 -5.40 -4.27 -7.31
C THR A 139 -4.57 -5.31 -6.56
N LEU A 140 -4.46 -5.15 -5.24
CA LEU A 140 -3.75 -6.06 -4.35
C LEU A 140 -4.76 -6.77 -3.44
N LEU A 141 -4.62 -8.08 -3.31
CA LEU A 141 -5.32 -8.85 -2.28
C LEU A 141 -4.39 -9.14 -1.12
N PRO A 142 -4.85 -9.01 0.12
CA PRO A 142 -4.07 -9.43 1.28
C PRO A 142 -3.88 -10.95 1.22
N LEU A 143 -2.72 -11.42 1.68
CA LEU A 143 -2.42 -12.85 1.80
C LEU A 143 -2.92 -13.46 3.12
N ALA A 144 -4.01 -12.94 3.71
CA ALA A 144 -4.50 -13.41 5.00
C ALA A 144 -5.04 -14.87 4.95
N ASP A 145 -4.78 -15.62 6.04
CA ASP A 145 -5.10 -17.04 6.32
C ASP A 145 -6.41 -17.50 5.66
N ASP A 146 -6.40 -18.69 5.04
CA ASP A 146 -7.41 -19.34 4.16
C ASP A 146 -8.86 -19.45 4.73
N ARG A 147 -9.13 -18.80 5.87
CA ARG A 147 -10.34 -18.92 6.69
C ARG A 147 -11.38 -17.83 6.44
N ALA A 148 -11.07 -16.80 5.66
CA ALA A 148 -12.06 -15.83 5.21
C ALA A 148 -11.92 -15.67 3.70
N PRO A 149 -12.79 -16.29 2.87
CA PRO A 149 -12.83 -15.93 1.47
C PRO A 149 -13.15 -14.43 1.38
N HIS A 150 -12.42 -13.71 0.53
CA HIS A 150 -12.80 -12.38 0.03
C HIS A 150 -14.08 -12.45 -0.83
N ALA A 151 -15.08 -13.20 -0.36
CA ALA A 151 -16.34 -13.43 -1.00
C ALA A 151 -17.18 -12.16 -0.84
N GLY A 152 -17.39 -11.43 -1.93
CA GLY A 152 -18.54 -10.54 -2.05
C GLY A 152 -18.31 -9.12 -2.52
N ALA A 153 -17.07 -8.63 -2.69
CA ALA A 153 -16.84 -7.36 -3.37
C ALA A 153 -16.18 -7.62 -4.73
N PRO A 154 -16.82 -7.31 -5.87
CA PRO A 154 -16.10 -7.28 -7.13
C PRO A 154 -15.05 -6.16 -7.00
N ALA A 155 -13.78 -6.57 -6.90
CA ALA A 155 -12.63 -5.66 -6.90
C ALA A 155 -12.79 -4.61 -8.01
N ASP A 156 -13.31 -5.03 -9.16
CA ASP A 156 -13.54 -4.20 -10.34
C ASP A 156 -14.43 -2.98 -10.08
N GLY A 157 -15.55 -3.13 -9.36
CA GLY A 157 -16.49 -2.03 -9.15
C GLY A 157 -15.93 -0.94 -8.23
N LEU A 158 -15.27 -1.36 -7.14
CA LEU A 158 -14.61 -0.44 -6.21
C LEU A 158 -13.34 0.16 -6.83
N ARG A 159 -12.56 -0.62 -7.58
CA ARG A 159 -11.36 -0.14 -8.26
C ARG A 159 -11.69 0.93 -9.29
N GLN A 160 -12.75 0.74 -10.07
CA GLN A 160 -13.23 1.74 -11.03
C GLN A 160 -13.72 3.02 -10.34
N ALA A 161 -14.39 2.91 -9.18
CA ALA A 161 -14.78 4.09 -8.40
C ALA A 161 -13.56 4.84 -7.86
N GLY A 162 -12.58 4.10 -7.32
CA GLY A 162 -11.29 4.64 -6.89
C GLY A 162 -10.54 5.34 -8.03
N ALA A 163 -10.54 4.75 -9.23
CA ALA A 163 -9.94 5.36 -10.42
C ALA A 163 -10.56 6.73 -10.75
N ARG A 164 -11.86 6.90 -10.54
CA ARG A 164 -12.54 8.17 -10.84
C ARG A 164 -12.28 9.28 -9.84
N LEU A 165 -12.06 8.95 -8.58
CA LEU A 165 -12.02 9.93 -7.48
C LEU A 165 -10.60 10.17 -6.96
N VAL A 166 -9.80 9.12 -6.86
CA VAL A 166 -8.39 9.20 -6.45
C VAL A 166 -7.53 9.43 -7.68
N ASP A 167 -7.48 8.47 -8.62
CA ASP A 167 -6.52 8.50 -9.73
C ASP A 167 -6.70 9.70 -10.68
N ARG A 168 -7.92 10.25 -10.79
CA ARG A 168 -8.23 11.41 -11.64
C ARG A 168 -8.08 12.77 -10.96
N ASN A 169 -7.74 12.85 -9.68
CA ASN A 169 -7.34 14.13 -9.08
C ASN A 169 -5.98 14.54 -9.64
N ARG A 170 -5.98 15.22 -10.78
CA ARG A 170 -4.78 15.46 -11.61
C ARG A 170 -3.66 16.15 -10.85
N GLU A 171 -3.98 17.16 -10.05
CA GLU A 171 -2.98 17.93 -9.31
C GLU A 171 -2.35 17.09 -8.19
N VAL A 172 -3.17 16.59 -7.25
CA VAL A 172 -2.64 15.89 -6.07
C VAL A 172 -2.02 14.54 -6.46
N MET A 173 -2.58 13.83 -7.44
CA MET A 173 -1.98 12.57 -7.89
C MET A 173 -0.68 12.76 -8.66
N ALA A 174 -0.57 13.77 -9.53
CA ALA A 174 0.71 14.06 -10.17
C ALA A 174 1.77 14.43 -9.12
N ALA A 175 1.38 15.22 -8.11
CA ALA A 175 2.27 15.56 -7.00
C ALA A 175 2.69 14.32 -6.19
N ALA A 176 1.75 13.44 -5.86
CA ALA A 176 2.01 12.20 -5.13
C ALA A 176 2.94 11.26 -5.91
N ARG A 177 2.70 11.06 -7.22
CA ARG A 177 3.54 10.22 -8.09
C ARG A 177 4.97 10.75 -8.19
N LEU A 178 5.14 12.05 -8.42
CA LEU A 178 6.48 12.66 -8.45
C LEU A 178 7.16 12.60 -7.07
N THR A 179 6.41 12.81 -5.99
CA THR A 179 6.94 12.65 -4.62
C THR A 179 7.39 11.20 -4.37
N GLN A 180 6.62 10.20 -4.82
CA GLN A 180 7.01 8.79 -4.73
C GLN A 180 8.29 8.48 -5.52
N ARG A 181 8.50 9.10 -6.69
CA ARG A 181 9.78 8.99 -7.41
C ARG A 181 10.94 9.61 -6.64
N LEU A 182 10.74 10.77 -6.04
CA LEU A 182 11.76 11.43 -5.21
C LEU A 182 12.13 10.55 -4.00
N ILE A 183 11.15 9.92 -3.35
CA ILE A 183 11.37 8.95 -2.28
C ILE A 183 12.26 7.81 -2.79
N ASN A 184 11.93 7.20 -3.92
CA ASN A 184 12.70 6.08 -4.48
C ASN A 184 14.12 6.47 -4.97
N ALA A 185 14.36 7.75 -5.26
CA ALA A 185 15.68 8.26 -5.62
C ALA A 185 16.59 8.54 -4.41
N LEU A 186 16.06 8.45 -3.18
CA LEU A 186 16.80 8.65 -1.94
C LEU A 186 17.11 7.32 -1.24
N PRO A 187 18.25 7.22 -0.54
CA PRO A 187 18.54 6.06 0.29
C PRO A 187 17.52 5.94 1.42
N GLU A 188 17.36 4.73 1.96
CA GLU A 188 16.51 4.52 3.15
C GLU A 188 17.07 5.19 4.41
N GLY A 189 18.38 5.37 4.47
CA GLY A 189 19.06 6.11 5.52
C GLY A 189 19.10 7.61 5.25
N ARG A 190 19.88 8.33 6.06
CA ARG A 190 20.10 9.76 5.85
C ARG A 190 20.90 9.98 4.57
N GLU A 191 20.39 10.85 3.72
CA GLU A 191 21.07 11.28 2.51
C GLU A 191 22.24 12.23 2.80
N THR A 192 23.25 12.20 1.93
CA THR A 192 24.31 13.21 1.91
C THR A 192 23.79 14.54 1.33
N ALA A 193 24.52 15.63 1.58
CA ALA A 193 24.19 16.92 0.98
C ALA A 193 24.12 16.86 -0.56
N ALA A 194 25.07 16.17 -1.18
CA ALA A 194 25.10 16.01 -2.64
C ALA A 194 23.90 15.21 -3.18
N GLN A 195 23.45 14.17 -2.46
CA GLN A 195 22.24 13.42 -2.83
C GLN A 195 20.99 14.29 -2.69
N ARG A 196 20.87 15.00 -1.57
CA ARG A 196 19.75 15.91 -1.28
C ARG A 196 19.60 16.99 -2.36
N ASP A 197 20.70 17.56 -2.84
CA ASP A 197 20.65 18.67 -3.80
C ASP A 197 20.42 18.17 -5.25
N ARG A 198 20.68 16.88 -5.53
CA ARG A 198 20.52 16.27 -6.87
C ARG A 198 19.25 15.46 -7.05
N VAL A 199 18.55 15.10 -5.97
CA VAL A 199 17.40 14.19 -6.02
C VAL A 199 16.33 14.66 -6.99
N TRP A 200 16.06 15.96 -7.06
CA TRP A 200 15.11 16.51 -8.02
C TRP A 200 15.47 16.16 -9.46
N GLN A 201 16.73 16.38 -9.84
CA GLN A 201 17.19 16.10 -11.21
C GLN A 201 17.16 14.60 -11.52
N ALA A 202 17.49 13.76 -10.55
CA ALA A 202 17.44 12.31 -10.70
C ALA A 202 16.01 11.78 -10.91
N ALA A 203 15.01 12.37 -10.24
CA ALA A 203 13.63 11.89 -10.25
C ALA A 203 12.73 12.57 -11.29
N ALA A 204 13.01 13.83 -11.66
CA ALA A 204 12.11 14.65 -12.47
C ALA A 204 12.30 14.48 -13.99
N ALA A 205 13.30 13.71 -14.45
CA ALA A 205 13.55 13.51 -15.88
C ALA A 205 12.31 13.02 -16.67
N PRO A 206 11.47 12.09 -16.16
CA PRO A 206 10.22 11.69 -16.84
C PRO A 206 9.17 12.80 -16.92
N PHE A 207 9.30 13.85 -16.09
CA PHE A 207 8.36 14.97 -15.98
C PHE A 207 8.89 16.26 -16.62
N ALA A 208 10.00 16.19 -17.37
CA ALA A 208 10.65 17.37 -17.94
C ALA A 208 9.71 18.22 -18.85
N GLY A 209 8.66 17.62 -19.43
CA GLY A 209 7.61 18.30 -20.19
C GLY A 209 6.42 18.81 -19.36
N ALA A 210 6.27 18.38 -18.11
CA ALA A 210 5.16 18.72 -17.21
C ALA A 210 5.49 19.89 -16.26
N SER A 211 6.59 20.62 -16.52
CA SER A 211 7.14 21.67 -15.65
C SER A 211 6.19 22.83 -15.30
N GLN A 212 5.00 22.92 -15.91
CA GLN A 212 3.99 23.96 -15.67
C GLN A 212 2.64 23.40 -15.15
N ASP A 213 2.57 22.11 -14.84
CA ASP A 213 1.41 21.51 -14.18
C ASP A 213 1.40 21.87 -12.68
N ALA A 214 0.22 22.19 -12.14
CA ALA A 214 0.00 22.47 -10.73
C ALA A 214 0.48 21.32 -9.82
N GLY A 215 0.36 20.06 -10.28
CA GLY A 215 0.87 18.89 -9.57
C GLY A 215 2.39 18.86 -9.48
N ALA A 216 3.10 19.17 -10.58
CA ALA A 216 4.54 19.33 -10.57
C ALA A 216 5.02 20.48 -9.67
N GLU A 217 4.27 21.59 -9.63
CA GLU A 217 4.56 22.70 -8.71
C GLU A 217 4.37 22.28 -7.24
N LEU A 218 3.27 21.59 -6.93
CA LEU A 218 3.01 21.07 -5.59
C LEU A 218 4.12 20.10 -5.15
N ALA A 219 4.54 19.17 -6.01
CA ALA A 219 5.69 18.30 -5.73
C ALA A 219 6.99 19.08 -5.53
N ARG A 220 7.22 20.16 -6.27
CA ARG A 220 8.41 21.01 -6.09
C ARG A 220 8.40 21.72 -4.74
N ARG A 221 7.26 22.28 -4.32
CA ARG A 221 7.12 22.87 -2.98
C ARG A 221 7.35 21.83 -1.88
N THR A 222 6.82 20.62 -2.05
CA THR A 222 7.06 19.48 -1.15
C THR A 222 8.55 19.11 -1.08
N HIS A 223 9.22 19.02 -2.23
CA HIS A 223 10.67 18.80 -2.32
C HIS A 223 11.45 19.88 -1.56
N ASP A 224 11.23 21.16 -1.87
CA ASP A 224 12.01 22.26 -1.30
C ASP A 224 11.82 22.35 0.21
N ARG A 225 10.58 22.16 0.69
CA ARG A 225 10.28 22.04 2.12
C ARG A 225 11.08 20.91 2.77
N CYS A 226 11.11 19.72 2.17
CA CYS A 226 11.82 18.58 2.75
C CYS A 226 13.33 18.67 2.64
N ARG A 227 13.86 19.32 1.60
CA ARG A 227 15.28 19.65 1.49
C ARG A 227 15.71 20.52 2.66
N ASP A 228 15.00 21.62 2.89
CA ASP A 228 15.36 22.60 3.92
C ASP A 228 15.15 22.02 5.33
N ALA A 229 14.06 21.29 5.54
CA ALA A 229 13.79 20.62 6.82
C ALA A 229 14.82 19.53 7.15
N SER A 230 15.25 18.73 6.15
CA SER A 230 16.31 17.74 6.35
C SER A 230 17.66 18.39 6.65
N ALA A 231 18.01 19.46 5.93
CA ALA A 231 19.22 20.23 6.15
C ALA A 231 19.28 20.84 7.57
N ALA A 232 18.13 21.28 8.09
CA ALA A 232 17.97 21.75 9.47
C ALA A 232 17.91 20.64 10.53
N GLY A 233 17.94 19.35 10.13
CA GLY A 233 17.89 18.22 11.05
C GLY A 233 16.51 17.95 11.67
N LEU A 234 15.43 18.51 11.10
CA LEU A 234 14.06 18.35 11.61
C LEU A 234 13.46 16.97 11.32
N PHE A 235 14.07 16.21 10.41
CA PHE A 235 13.70 14.85 10.06
C PHE A 235 14.94 13.95 10.04
N ALA A 236 14.72 12.63 10.17
CA ALA A 236 15.78 11.62 10.07
C ALA A 236 16.54 11.72 8.73
N GLY A 237 15.85 12.17 7.68
CA GLY A 237 16.40 12.55 6.38
C GLY A 237 15.30 13.14 5.50
N MET A 238 15.66 13.57 4.29
CA MET A 238 14.72 14.13 3.31
C MET A 238 13.69 13.08 2.89
N ARG A 239 14.09 11.80 2.80
CA ARG A 239 13.18 10.70 2.48
C ARG A 239 12.01 10.64 3.46
N SER A 240 12.28 10.60 4.76
CA SER A 240 11.25 10.54 5.81
C SER A 240 10.26 11.73 5.78
N CYS A 241 10.75 12.93 5.46
CA CYS A 241 9.88 14.09 5.25
C CYS A 241 8.96 13.91 4.03
N LEU A 242 9.52 13.49 2.88
CA LEU A 242 8.77 13.28 1.66
C LEU A 242 7.73 12.17 1.83
N GLU A 243 8.09 11.08 2.49
CA GLU A 243 7.20 9.98 2.86
C GLU A 243 6.01 10.49 3.69
N SER A 244 6.25 11.34 4.68
CA SER A 244 5.19 11.89 5.53
C SER A 244 4.22 12.78 4.74
N LEU A 245 4.74 13.64 3.85
CA LEU A 245 3.91 14.51 3.02
C LEU A 245 3.19 13.74 1.90
N HIS A 246 3.83 12.71 1.34
CA HIS A 246 3.20 11.78 0.40
C HIS A 246 2.01 11.06 1.05
N ASP A 247 2.22 10.51 2.24
CA ASP A 247 1.19 9.75 2.93
C ASP A 247 -0.01 10.64 3.32
N ALA A 248 0.24 11.92 3.65
CA ALA A 248 -0.82 12.91 3.86
C ALA A 248 -1.64 13.18 2.59
N MET A 249 -0.98 13.39 1.43
CA MET A 249 -1.68 13.62 0.15
C MET A 249 -2.61 12.45 -0.21
N LEU A 250 -2.12 11.21 -0.10
CA LEU A 250 -2.95 10.04 -0.42
C LEU A 250 -4.00 9.75 0.64
N GLY A 251 -3.72 10.02 1.92
CA GLY A 251 -4.70 9.90 3.00
C GLY A 251 -5.91 10.82 2.77
N ASP A 252 -5.68 12.07 2.38
CA ASP A 252 -6.75 13.03 2.08
C ASP A 252 -7.58 12.59 0.86
N LEU A 253 -6.93 12.11 -0.20
CA LEU A 253 -7.62 11.57 -1.38
C LEU A 253 -8.45 10.32 -1.05
N ASN A 254 -7.89 9.39 -0.28
CA ASN A 254 -8.58 8.16 0.10
C ASN A 254 -9.79 8.45 1.01
N LYS A 255 -9.67 9.43 1.91
CA LYS A 255 -10.79 9.93 2.71
C LYS A 255 -11.90 10.51 1.82
N ALA A 256 -11.54 11.37 0.86
CA ALA A 256 -12.50 11.95 -0.09
C ALA A 256 -13.23 10.87 -0.91
N TYR A 257 -12.50 9.83 -1.33
CA TYR A 257 -13.07 8.65 -1.98
C TYR A 257 -14.11 7.93 -1.09
N TRP A 258 -13.76 7.65 0.16
CA TRP A 258 -14.68 6.99 1.10
C TRP A 258 -15.91 7.83 1.42
N ASP A 259 -15.76 9.15 1.54
CA ASP A 259 -16.90 10.04 1.79
C ASP A 259 -17.86 10.06 0.59
N ALA A 260 -17.34 10.05 -0.64
CA ALA A 260 -18.14 9.96 -1.86
C ALA A 260 -18.89 8.61 -2.02
N LEU A 261 -18.29 7.50 -1.56
CA LEU A 261 -18.98 6.20 -1.55
C LEU A 261 -20.19 6.18 -0.61
N LYS A 262 -20.10 6.86 0.55
CA LYS A 262 -21.19 6.90 1.54
C LYS A 262 -22.39 7.70 1.07
N THR A 263 -22.18 8.74 0.26
CA THR A 263 -23.25 9.63 -0.19
C THR A 263 -24.07 9.08 -1.36
N GLY A 264 -23.68 7.93 -1.94
CA GLY A 264 -24.25 7.39 -3.17
C GLY A 264 -23.80 8.23 -4.36
N SER A 265 -22.95 7.64 -5.23
CA SER A 265 -22.49 8.31 -6.45
C SER A 265 -23.60 8.55 -7.46
#